data_AF-A0A1Q3LJ04-F1
#
_entry.id   AF-A0A1Q3LJ04-F1
#
_cell.length_a   1.000
_cell.length_b   1.000
_cell.length_c   1.000
_cell.angle_alpha   90.00
_cell.angle_beta   90.00
_cell.angle_gamma   90.00
#
_symmetry.space_group_name_H-M   'P 1'
#
loop_
_entity.id
_entity.type
_entity.pdbx_description
1 polymer ?
#
loop_
_entity_poly.entity_id
_entity_poly.type
_entity_poly.pdbx_seq_one_letter_code
_entity_poly.pdbx_strand_id
1 'polypeptide(L)'
;MLLIHQLPAKPAYARVKVWRRLQALGAVTVKNAVYALPCNEETQEDFAWLAREIRELGGEAVVSEAQLIDGLSDEELRGLFTTARTEDYRRLAEEAASVERRLADEAANGELSEVAGHVARLRRQVGEVAAIDFFDSDGRETVEKTLARLESRLQEGRDTAMPQQNQSPASALGGKLWVTREHVQIDRIASAWLVRRFIDPVAHFKFVPGRAYQPRSGEVRFDMFEGEYTHEGDRCTFEVLLQRAGLDDPALAAIGEIIHDVDLKDGKYGRDETAGIRTVMAGIAAAHRDDEQRIARGSAVLDDLYEYFKSQLGGSERAS
;
A
#
# COMPACT_ATOMS: atom_id res chain seq x y z
N MET A 1 -20.88 3.65 -2.61
CA MET A 1 -20.90 2.24 -3.08
C MET A 1 -21.50 1.32 -2.03
N LEU A 2 -22.20 0.27 -2.44
CA LEU A 2 -22.54 -0.88 -1.60
C LEU A 2 -21.85 -2.15 -2.11
N LEU A 3 -21.42 -3.00 -1.19
CA LEU A 3 -21.06 -4.39 -1.43
C LEU A 3 -22.06 -5.27 -0.68
N ILE A 4 -22.76 -6.14 -1.42
CA ILE A 4 -23.66 -7.16 -0.88
C ILE A 4 -22.98 -8.51 -1.13
N HIS A 5 -22.73 -9.31 -0.09
CA HIS A 5 -22.03 -10.58 -0.27
C HIS A 5 -22.59 -11.74 0.55
N GLN A 6 -22.29 -12.96 0.11
CA GLN A 6 -22.56 -14.21 0.82
C GLN A 6 -21.31 -15.09 0.74
N LEU A 7 -20.89 -15.64 1.88
CA LEU A 7 -19.72 -16.54 1.95
C LEU A 7 -20.14 -17.92 2.46
N PRO A 8 -19.51 -19.01 1.99
CA PRO A 8 -19.84 -20.35 2.42
C PRO A 8 -19.54 -20.53 3.93
N ALA A 9 -20.34 -21.38 4.59
CA ALA A 9 -20.25 -21.57 6.05
C ALA A 9 -18.92 -22.19 6.52
N LYS A 10 -18.20 -22.86 5.60
CA LYS A 10 -16.84 -23.38 5.73
C LYS A 10 -16.11 -23.14 4.40
N PRO A 11 -14.78 -22.91 4.39
CA PRO A 11 -13.89 -22.82 5.55
C PRO A 11 -14.02 -21.48 6.28
N ALA A 12 -13.81 -21.48 7.60
CA ALA A 12 -14.00 -20.28 8.42
C ALA A 12 -13.04 -19.12 8.07
N TYR A 13 -11.85 -19.43 7.52
CA TYR A 13 -10.84 -18.41 7.18
C TYR A 13 -11.36 -17.41 6.14
N ALA A 14 -12.20 -17.83 5.18
CA ALA A 14 -12.66 -16.96 4.09
C ALA A 14 -13.44 -15.76 4.63
N ARG A 15 -14.29 -15.98 5.63
CA ARG A 15 -15.03 -14.91 6.34
C ARG A 15 -14.11 -13.98 7.12
N VAL A 16 -13.06 -14.52 7.74
CA VAL A 16 -12.07 -13.70 8.48
C VAL A 16 -11.21 -12.87 7.53
N LYS A 17 -10.80 -13.42 6.36
CA LYS A 17 -10.04 -12.69 5.34
C LYS A 17 -10.87 -11.53 4.78
N VAL A 18 -12.10 -11.81 4.34
CA VAL A 18 -13.01 -10.80 3.78
C VAL A 18 -13.39 -9.74 4.82
N TRP A 19 -13.67 -10.12 6.08
CA TRP A 19 -13.91 -9.15 7.15
C TRP A 19 -12.68 -8.25 7.39
N ARG A 20 -11.46 -8.81 7.44
CA ARG A 20 -10.23 -8.00 7.54
C ARG A 20 -10.06 -7.03 6.38
N ARG A 21 -10.28 -7.47 5.14
CA ARG A 21 -10.25 -6.59 3.95
C ARG A 21 -11.30 -5.48 4.07
N LEU A 22 -12.52 -5.77 4.52
CA LEU A 22 -13.55 -4.75 4.76
C LEU A 22 -13.15 -3.71 5.80
N GLN A 23 -12.48 -4.11 6.89
CA GLN A 23 -11.95 -3.17 7.88
C GLN A 23 -10.78 -2.34 7.31
N ALA A 24 -9.86 -2.97 6.56
CA ALA A 24 -8.73 -2.28 5.92
C ALA A 24 -9.14 -1.31 4.80
N LEU A 25 -10.32 -1.51 4.19
CA LEU A 25 -10.95 -0.56 3.27
C LEU A 25 -11.79 0.52 3.99
N GLY A 26 -11.97 0.42 5.32
CA GLY A 26 -12.83 1.32 6.09
C GLY A 26 -14.33 1.14 5.89
N ALA A 27 -14.77 0.02 5.30
CA ALA A 27 -16.17 -0.20 4.95
C ALA A 27 -17.04 -0.45 6.19
N VAL A 28 -18.12 0.32 6.34
CA VAL A 28 -19.08 0.19 7.45
C VAL A 28 -20.20 -0.78 7.11
N THR A 29 -20.67 -1.53 8.12
CA THR A 29 -21.81 -2.44 7.96
C THR A 29 -23.12 -1.65 7.98
N VAL A 30 -23.86 -1.67 6.87
CA VAL A 30 -25.23 -1.12 6.80
C VAL A 30 -26.21 -2.11 7.44
N LYS A 31 -26.16 -3.38 7.02
CA LYS A 31 -27.00 -4.46 7.58
C LYS A 31 -26.47 -5.83 7.19
N ASN A 32 -26.29 -6.74 8.14
CA ASN A 32 -25.83 -8.12 7.92
C ASN A 32 -24.54 -8.20 7.08
N ALA A 33 -24.64 -8.57 5.81
CA ALA A 33 -23.53 -8.68 4.85
C ALA A 33 -23.61 -7.61 3.73
N VAL A 34 -24.25 -6.48 4.02
CA VAL A 34 -24.28 -5.26 3.21
C VAL A 34 -23.35 -4.24 3.84
N TYR A 35 -22.28 -3.88 3.11
CA TYR A 35 -21.25 -2.93 3.52
C TYR A 35 -21.25 -1.71 2.60
N ALA A 36 -20.91 -0.54 3.15
CA ALA A 36 -20.86 0.72 2.43
C ALA A 36 -19.44 1.31 2.39
N LEU A 37 -19.16 1.99 1.29
CA LEU A 37 -18.09 2.97 1.13
C LEU A 37 -18.68 4.24 0.49
N PRO A 38 -18.01 5.40 0.57
CA PRO A 38 -18.32 6.57 -0.26
C PRO A 38 -18.40 6.23 -1.76
N CYS A 39 -18.89 7.15 -2.58
CA CYS A 39 -18.95 6.94 -4.04
C CYS A 39 -17.80 7.69 -4.72
N ASN A 40 -16.72 6.97 -5.05
CA ASN A 40 -15.61 7.48 -5.87
C ASN A 40 -14.95 6.31 -6.64
N GLU A 41 -14.00 6.61 -7.52
CA GLU A 41 -13.37 5.61 -8.41
C GLU A 41 -12.50 4.59 -7.64
N GLU A 42 -11.77 5.03 -6.61
CA GLU A 42 -10.92 4.15 -5.78
C GLU A 42 -11.75 3.13 -5.01
N THR A 43 -12.78 3.58 -4.29
CA THR A 43 -13.71 2.71 -3.53
C THR A 43 -14.55 1.80 -4.43
N GLN A 44 -14.79 2.19 -5.69
CA GLN A 44 -15.42 1.33 -6.70
C GLN A 44 -14.46 0.22 -7.15
N GLU A 45 -13.18 0.53 -7.36
CA GLU A 45 -12.15 -0.46 -7.70
C GLU A 45 -11.87 -1.42 -6.52
N ASP A 46 -11.72 -0.89 -5.30
CA ASP A 46 -11.55 -1.66 -4.05
C ASP A 46 -12.68 -2.70 -3.85
N PHE A 47 -13.94 -2.27 -3.98
CA PHE A 47 -15.09 -3.19 -3.88
C PHE A 47 -15.17 -4.16 -5.07
N ALA A 48 -14.74 -3.78 -6.28
CA ALA A 48 -14.69 -4.69 -7.42
C ALA A 48 -13.64 -5.81 -7.22
N TRP A 49 -12.45 -5.48 -6.70
CA TRP A 49 -11.42 -6.43 -6.33
C TRP A 49 -11.88 -7.35 -5.21
N LEU A 50 -12.43 -6.82 -4.12
CA LEU A 50 -12.96 -7.63 -3.01
C LEU A 50 -14.13 -8.52 -3.46
N ALA A 51 -15.01 -8.04 -4.34
CA ALA A 51 -16.08 -8.86 -4.91
C ALA A 51 -15.55 -9.97 -5.83
N ARG A 52 -14.38 -9.79 -6.46
CA ARG A 52 -13.67 -10.87 -7.17
C ARG A 52 -13.09 -11.88 -6.20
N GLU A 53 -12.36 -11.43 -5.17
CA GLU A 53 -11.79 -12.29 -4.13
C GLU A 53 -12.88 -13.16 -3.44
N ILE A 54 -14.03 -12.58 -3.11
CA ILE A 54 -15.17 -13.32 -2.52
C ILE A 54 -15.64 -14.46 -3.43
N ARG A 55 -15.68 -14.25 -4.75
CA ARG A 55 -16.07 -15.28 -5.74
C ARG A 55 -15.00 -16.36 -5.89
N GLU A 56 -13.72 -15.99 -5.88
CA GLU A 56 -12.59 -16.93 -5.90
C GLU A 56 -12.55 -17.78 -4.61
N LEU A 57 -13.02 -17.24 -3.47
CA LEU A 57 -13.24 -17.96 -2.21
C LEU A 57 -14.54 -18.81 -2.18
N GLY A 58 -15.24 -18.94 -3.31
CA GLY A 58 -16.47 -19.75 -3.42
C GLY A 58 -17.72 -19.10 -2.81
N GLY A 59 -17.73 -17.78 -2.67
CA GLY A 59 -18.90 -16.98 -2.30
C GLY A 59 -19.55 -16.26 -3.47
N GLU A 60 -20.56 -15.45 -3.15
CA GLU A 60 -21.26 -14.55 -4.08
C GLU A 60 -21.04 -13.10 -3.63
N ALA A 61 -20.90 -12.19 -4.58
CA ALA A 61 -20.74 -10.76 -4.31
C ALA A 61 -21.33 -9.91 -5.44
N VAL A 62 -22.03 -8.84 -5.04
CA VAL A 62 -22.59 -7.81 -5.91
C VAL A 62 -22.11 -6.45 -5.42
N VAL A 63 -21.58 -5.65 -6.35
CA VAL A 63 -21.19 -4.25 -6.10
C VAL A 63 -22.21 -3.36 -6.80
N SER A 64 -22.70 -2.32 -6.13
CA SER A 64 -23.61 -1.35 -6.72
C SER A 64 -23.35 0.09 -6.30
N GLU A 65 -23.60 1.01 -7.23
CA GLU A 65 -23.97 2.38 -6.89
C GLU A 65 -25.42 2.35 -6.38
N ALA A 66 -25.69 3.02 -5.26
CA ALA A 66 -26.98 2.96 -4.59
C ALA A 66 -27.24 4.24 -3.80
N GLN A 67 -28.51 4.62 -3.72
CA GLN A 67 -29.02 5.67 -2.85
C GLN A 67 -29.93 5.01 -1.81
N LEU A 68 -29.79 5.39 -0.54
CA LEU A 68 -30.68 4.94 0.52
C LEU A 68 -31.94 5.84 0.53
N ILE A 69 -33.11 5.20 0.58
CA ILE A 69 -34.42 5.88 0.46
C ILE A 69 -35.19 5.89 1.79
N ASP A 70 -35.00 4.86 2.61
CA ASP A 70 -35.66 4.66 3.90
C ASP A 70 -34.80 3.74 4.79
N GLY A 71 -34.99 3.79 6.11
CA GLY A 71 -34.38 2.89 7.10
C GLY A 71 -32.94 3.18 7.50
N LEU A 72 -32.21 4.03 6.75
CA LEU A 72 -30.94 4.66 7.14
C LEU A 72 -30.70 5.89 6.25
N SER A 73 -30.52 7.07 6.84
CA SER A 73 -30.22 8.31 6.12
C SER A 73 -28.72 8.48 5.83
N ASP A 74 -28.38 9.39 4.90
CA ASP A 74 -27.00 9.77 4.60
C ASP A 74 -26.25 10.35 5.82
N GLU A 75 -26.96 11.02 6.75
CA GLU A 75 -26.38 11.56 7.97
C GLU A 75 -26.06 10.46 8.99
N GLU A 76 -26.99 9.54 9.22
CA GLU A 76 -26.74 8.35 10.06
C GLU A 76 -25.64 7.47 9.47
N LEU A 77 -25.62 7.27 8.14
CA LEU A 77 -24.58 6.51 7.46
C LEU A 77 -23.19 7.16 7.62
N ARG A 78 -23.08 8.49 7.48
CA ARG A 78 -21.84 9.23 7.80
C ARG A 78 -21.46 9.04 9.27
N GLY A 79 -22.44 9.12 10.18
CA GLY A 79 -22.27 8.84 11.60
C GLY A 79 -21.67 7.47 11.91
N LEU A 80 -21.99 6.42 11.12
CA LEU A 80 -21.35 5.11 11.24
C LEU A 80 -19.85 5.14 10.89
N PHE A 81 -19.45 5.87 9.85
CA PHE A 81 -18.02 6.02 9.50
C PHE A 81 -17.28 6.82 10.58
N THR A 82 -17.80 7.98 10.98
CA THR A 82 -17.19 8.83 11.99
C THR A 82 -17.07 8.11 13.34
N THR A 83 -18.12 7.41 13.77
CA THR A 83 -18.09 6.61 15.01
C THR A 83 -17.03 5.52 14.98
N ALA A 84 -16.86 4.83 13.84
CA ALA A 84 -15.83 3.80 13.69
C ALA A 84 -14.42 4.40 13.76
N ARG A 85 -14.16 5.51 13.06
CA ARG A 85 -12.85 6.17 13.03
C ARG A 85 -12.48 6.84 14.35
N THR A 86 -13.42 7.49 15.03
CA THR A 86 -13.18 8.05 16.38
C THR A 86 -12.86 6.96 17.40
N GLU A 87 -13.49 5.78 17.32
CA GLU A 87 -13.13 4.62 18.15
C GLU A 87 -11.73 4.06 17.81
N ASP A 88 -11.33 4.04 16.54
CA ASP A 88 -9.97 3.66 16.13
C ASP A 88 -8.92 4.66 16.64
N TYR A 89 -9.14 5.98 16.46
CA TYR A 89 -8.26 7.01 17.01
C TYR A 89 -8.20 6.99 18.54
N ARG A 90 -9.30 6.70 19.24
CA ARG A 90 -9.33 6.57 20.71
C ARG A 90 -8.36 5.48 21.19
N ARG A 91 -8.36 4.32 20.53
CA ARG A 91 -7.43 3.21 20.85
C ARG A 91 -5.97 3.62 20.62
N LEU A 92 -5.69 4.29 19.50
CA LEU A 92 -4.34 4.77 19.18
C LEU A 92 -3.88 5.89 20.13
N ALA A 93 -4.78 6.74 20.63
CA ALA A 93 -4.49 7.71 21.70
C ALA A 93 -4.11 7.01 23.02
N GLU A 94 -4.85 5.97 23.40
CA GLU A 94 -4.61 5.19 24.62
C GLU A 94 -3.28 4.41 24.55
N GLU A 95 -2.95 3.84 23.39
CA GLU A 95 -1.67 3.15 23.16
C GLU A 95 -0.49 4.16 23.11
N ALA A 96 -0.64 5.30 22.42
CA ALA A 96 0.37 6.36 22.40
C ALA A 96 0.63 6.96 23.81
N ALA A 97 -0.43 7.16 24.61
CA ALA A 97 -0.30 7.58 26.01
C ALA A 97 0.27 6.48 26.92
N SER A 98 0.32 5.22 26.48
CA SER A 98 1.08 4.14 27.14
C SER A 98 2.57 4.24 26.82
N VAL A 99 2.92 4.43 25.55
CA VAL A 99 4.30 4.61 25.08
C VAL A 99 4.93 5.89 25.65
N GLU A 100 4.16 6.98 25.79
CA GLU A 100 4.65 8.23 26.39
C GLU A 100 5.06 8.08 27.87
N ARG A 101 4.36 7.22 28.61
CA ARG A 101 4.73 6.87 29.99
C ARG A 101 5.98 5.98 30.01
N ARG A 102 6.04 4.92 29.19
CA ARG A 102 7.24 4.07 29.06
C ARG A 102 8.51 4.89 28.72
N LEU A 103 8.41 5.83 27.78
CA LEU A 103 9.52 6.70 27.38
C LEU A 103 9.94 7.71 28.48
N ALA A 104 9.13 7.95 29.52
CA ALA A 104 9.59 8.71 30.69
C ALA A 104 10.57 7.88 31.55
N ASP A 105 10.31 6.58 31.69
CA ASP A 105 11.12 5.67 32.51
C ASP A 105 12.35 5.14 31.73
N GLU A 106 12.15 4.67 30.49
CA GLU A 106 13.18 3.98 29.68
C GLU A 106 14.26 4.94 29.16
N ALA A 107 13.96 6.24 29.04
CA ALA A 107 14.95 7.26 28.70
C ALA A 107 16.06 7.42 29.76
N ALA A 108 15.85 6.96 31.00
CA ALA A 108 16.89 6.92 32.03
C ALA A 108 17.87 5.74 31.85
N ASN A 109 17.48 4.71 31.10
CA ASN A 109 18.24 3.45 30.94
C ASN A 109 18.94 3.36 29.57
N GLY A 110 18.51 4.14 28.57
CA GLY A 110 19.16 4.24 27.25
C GLY A 110 18.61 3.31 26.16
N GLU A 111 17.59 2.50 26.45
CA GLU A 111 17.01 1.50 25.51
C GLU A 111 16.04 2.11 24.47
N LEU A 112 16.36 3.31 23.97
CA LEU A 112 15.50 4.12 23.09
C LEU A 112 15.07 3.43 21.78
N SER A 113 15.74 2.34 21.39
CA SER A 113 15.43 1.63 20.13
C SER A 113 14.13 0.82 20.17
N GLU A 114 13.71 0.29 21.32
CA GLU A 114 12.41 -0.41 21.40
C GLU A 114 11.26 0.60 21.33
N VAL A 115 11.39 1.74 22.02
CA VAL A 115 10.42 2.83 21.94
C VAL A 115 10.30 3.36 20.52
N ALA A 116 11.41 3.54 19.81
CA ALA A 116 11.40 3.99 18.42
C ALA A 116 10.57 3.06 17.51
N GLY A 117 10.69 1.73 17.68
CA GLY A 117 9.86 0.76 16.95
C GLY A 117 8.36 0.85 17.29
N HIS A 118 8.02 1.09 18.56
CA HIS A 118 6.63 1.29 18.98
C HIS A 118 6.03 2.61 18.45
N VAL A 119 6.79 3.70 18.46
CA VAL A 119 6.37 5.01 17.91
C VAL A 119 6.18 4.93 16.40
N ALA A 120 7.11 4.28 15.67
CA ALA A 120 6.97 4.07 14.23
C ALA A 120 5.73 3.24 13.88
N ARG A 121 5.45 2.15 14.64
CA ARG A 121 4.24 1.34 14.46
C ARG A 121 2.96 2.14 14.68
N LEU A 122 2.88 2.91 15.77
CA LEU A 122 1.73 3.77 16.07
C LEU A 122 1.50 4.82 14.97
N ARG A 123 2.57 5.45 14.47
CA ARG A 123 2.44 6.40 13.34
C ARG A 123 1.95 5.71 12.06
N ARG A 124 2.39 4.48 11.80
CA ARG A 124 1.87 3.69 10.68
C ARG A 124 0.37 3.42 10.84
N GLN A 125 -0.07 2.99 12.03
CA GLN A 125 -1.49 2.76 12.35
C GLN A 125 -2.35 4.02 12.26
N VAL A 126 -1.84 5.19 12.68
CA VAL A 126 -2.55 6.48 12.49
C VAL A 126 -2.69 6.81 11.00
N GLY A 127 -1.66 6.54 10.19
CA GLY A 127 -1.72 6.68 8.73
C GLY A 127 -2.69 5.70 8.07
N GLU A 128 -2.73 4.45 8.55
CA GLU A 128 -3.69 3.42 8.12
C GLU A 128 -5.13 3.86 8.40
N VAL A 129 -5.43 4.35 9.60
CA VAL A 129 -6.78 4.85 9.98
C VAL A 129 -7.15 6.13 9.22
N ALA A 130 -6.21 7.07 9.06
CA ALA A 130 -6.46 8.32 8.34
C ALA A 130 -6.69 8.12 6.83
N ALA A 131 -6.11 7.07 6.23
CA ALA A 131 -6.35 6.71 4.82
C ALA A 131 -7.79 6.20 4.58
N ILE A 132 -8.50 5.80 5.63
CA ILE A 132 -9.89 5.30 5.59
C ILE A 132 -10.86 6.18 6.41
N ASP A 133 -10.46 7.42 6.67
CA ASP A 133 -11.25 8.43 7.37
C ASP A 133 -11.88 9.43 6.37
N PHE A 134 -12.95 8.96 5.72
CA PHE A 134 -13.59 9.68 4.62
C PHE A 134 -14.35 10.96 5.03
N PHE A 135 -14.45 11.26 6.33
CA PHE A 135 -15.29 12.34 6.86
C PHE A 135 -14.63 13.18 7.97
N ASP A 136 -13.31 13.08 8.12
CA ASP A 136 -12.45 13.86 9.05
C ASP A 136 -12.91 13.75 10.52
N SER A 137 -12.62 12.59 11.13
CA SER A 137 -13.26 12.14 12.36
C SER A 137 -12.53 12.59 13.63
N ASP A 138 -13.30 12.91 14.67
CA ASP A 138 -12.79 13.37 15.96
C ASP A 138 -11.75 12.41 16.56
N GLY A 139 -10.69 12.99 17.14
CA GLY A 139 -9.63 12.28 17.87
C GLY A 139 -8.27 12.27 17.18
N ARG A 140 -8.22 12.39 15.85
CA ARG A 140 -6.97 12.35 15.05
C ARG A 140 -5.88 13.28 15.59
N GLU A 141 -6.22 14.56 15.78
CA GLU A 141 -5.29 15.61 16.20
C GLU A 141 -4.63 15.29 17.57
N THR A 142 -5.35 14.61 18.46
CA THR A 142 -4.84 14.19 19.78
C THR A 142 -3.75 13.12 19.65
N VAL A 143 -3.90 12.18 18.71
CA VAL A 143 -2.89 11.14 18.47
C VAL A 143 -1.67 11.73 17.77
N GLU A 144 -1.88 12.54 16.72
CA GLU A 144 -0.79 13.19 15.98
C GLU A 144 0.05 14.12 16.88
N LYS A 145 -0.59 14.92 17.74
CA LYS A 145 0.10 15.75 18.76
C LYS A 145 0.92 14.91 19.74
N THR A 146 0.43 13.73 20.13
CA THR A 146 1.13 12.85 21.06
C THR A 146 2.34 12.20 20.38
N LEU A 147 2.18 11.68 19.16
CA LEU A 147 3.27 11.12 18.36
C LEU A 147 4.40 12.13 18.10
N ALA A 148 4.07 13.37 17.73
CA ALA A 148 5.07 14.41 17.48
C ALA A 148 5.96 14.69 18.71
N ARG A 149 5.43 14.58 19.94
CA ARG A 149 6.21 14.69 21.19
C ARG A 149 7.16 13.51 21.38
N LEU A 150 6.73 12.30 21.04
CA LEU A 150 7.53 11.07 21.16
C LEU A 150 8.70 11.08 20.17
N GLU A 151 8.44 11.42 18.92
CA GLU A 151 9.45 11.47 17.85
C GLU A 151 10.52 12.52 18.13
N SER A 152 10.13 13.71 18.60
CA SER A 152 11.07 14.78 18.95
C SER A 152 12.09 14.31 19.98
N ARG A 153 11.65 13.59 21.02
CA ARG A 153 12.51 13.01 22.07
C ARG A 153 13.39 11.84 21.59
N LEU A 154 13.09 11.25 20.44
CA LEU A 154 13.88 10.15 19.85
C LEU A 154 14.92 10.66 18.84
N GLN A 155 14.64 11.77 18.15
CA GLN A 155 15.56 12.35 17.17
C GLN A 155 16.78 13.01 17.82
N GLU A 156 16.66 13.49 19.06
CA GLU A 156 17.74 14.12 19.84
C GLU A 156 18.97 13.20 20.10
N GLY A 157 18.95 11.92 19.69
CA GLY A 157 20.02 10.95 19.93
C GLY A 157 20.51 10.11 18.74
N ARG A 158 20.32 10.52 17.48
CA ARG A 158 20.53 9.62 16.31
C ARG A 158 21.49 10.01 15.18
N ASP A 159 22.18 11.15 15.21
CA ASP A 159 22.95 11.64 14.03
C ASP A 159 24.34 10.99 13.84
N THR A 160 24.54 10.01 12.93
CA THR A 160 25.85 9.76 12.23
C THR A 160 25.85 8.72 11.05
N ALA A 161 26.06 9.20 9.80
CA ALA A 161 26.79 8.60 8.63
C ALA A 161 26.30 7.34 7.82
N MET A 162 26.67 7.29 6.51
CA MET A 162 26.49 6.22 5.46
C MET A 162 27.51 6.38 4.28
N PRO A 163 27.87 5.34 3.45
CA PRO A 163 27.44 5.24 2.01
C PRO A 163 27.58 3.87 1.20
N GLN A 164 26.69 3.60 0.19
CA GLN A 164 26.87 3.06 -1.23
C GLN A 164 27.68 1.75 -1.58
N GLN A 165 27.68 1.05 -2.75
CA GLN A 165 26.90 0.87 -4.03
C GLN A 165 27.44 -0.32 -4.92
N ASN A 166 26.61 -1.04 -5.73
CA ASN A 166 26.78 -1.47 -7.17
C ASN A 166 26.02 -2.74 -7.69
N GLN A 167 25.01 -2.55 -8.58
CA GLN A 167 24.72 -3.18 -9.93
C GLN A 167 24.78 -4.71 -10.27
N SER A 168 24.14 -5.11 -11.39
CA SER A 168 23.63 -6.48 -11.75
C SER A 168 24.05 -6.97 -13.16
N PRO A 169 23.60 -8.15 -13.70
CA PRO A 169 22.56 -8.13 -14.76
C PRO A 169 21.73 -9.44 -15.03
N ALA A 170 20.56 -9.35 -15.69
CA ALA A 170 19.94 -10.44 -16.49
C ALA A 170 18.75 -9.96 -17.38
N SER A 171 18.89 -9.89 -18.71
CA SER A 171 17.82 -9.45 -19.64
C SER A 171 17.30 -10.56 -20.55
N ALA A 172 15.99 -10.60 -20.78
CA ALA A 172 15.33 -11.66 -21.59
C ALA A 172 14.17 -11.18 -22.48
N LEU A 173 13.67 -9.96 -22.30
CA LEU A 173 12.71 -9.32 -23.20
C LEU A 173 13.39 -8.12 -23.85
N GLY A 174 13.19 -7.92 -25.16
CA GLY A 174 13.87 -6.86 -25.90
C GLY A 174 12.92 -6.05 -26.76
N GLY A 175 12.84 -4.75 -26.48
CA GLY A 175 12.21 -3.74 -27.33
C GLY A 175 10.69 -3.85 -27.40
N LYS A 176 10.03 -4.21 -26.29
CA LYS A 176 8.57 -4.28 -26.25
C LYS A 176 7.94 -2.90 -25.98
N LEU A 177 6.72 -2.74 -26.46
CA LEU A 177 5.85 -1.63 -26.11
C LEU A 177 5.00 -2.06 -24.91
N TRP A 178 5.38 -1.59 -23.74
CA TRP A 178 4.73 -1.88 -22.47
C TRP A 178 3.58 -0.89 -22.25
N VAL A 179 2.39 -1.39 -21.91
CA VAL A 179 1.15 -0.61 -21.86
C VAL A 179 0.55 -0.66 -20.45
N THR A 180 0.16 0.49 -19.89
CA THR A 180 -0.55 0.54 -18.61
C THR A 180 -1.50 1.74 -18.56
N ARG A 181 -2.29 1.85 -17.49
CA ARG A 181 -3.22 2.99 -17.29
C ARG A 181 -2.45 4.30 -17.14
N GLU A 182 -3.01 5.37 -17.68
CA GLU A 182 -2.59 6.74 -17.36
C GLU A 182 -2.76 7.07 -15.87
N HIS A 183 -2.07 8.12 -15.42
CA HIS A 183 -1.98 8.54 -14.01
C HIS A 183 -1.32 7.47 -13.12
N VAL A 184 -0.11 7.06 -13.51
CA VAL A 184 0.65 5.98 -12.85
C VAL A 184 0.85 6.22 -11.36
N GLN A 185 0.69 5.15 -10.58
CA GLN A 185 0.91 5.08 -9.14
C GLN A 185 2.06 4.11 -8.84
N ILE A 186 2.31 3.78 -7.56
CA ILE A 186 3.55 3.12 -7.15
C ILE A 186 3.83 1.78 -7.85
N ASP A 187 2.87 0.86 -7.99
CA ASP A 187 3.11 -0.44 -8.66
C ASP A 187 3.42 -0.25 -10.15
N ARG A 188 2.74 0.67 -10.83
CA ARG A 188 3.06 1.07 -12.23
C ARG A 188 4.45 1.68 -12.36
N ILE A 189 4.82 2.58 -11.44
CA ILE A 189 6.13 3.25 -11.43
C ILE A 189 7.25 2.24 -11.17
N ALA A 190 7.08 1.36 -10.18
CA ALA A 190 8.07 0.36 -9.81
C ALA A 190 8.18 -0.77 -10.85
N SER A 191 7.05 -1.20 -11.41
CA SER A 191 7.02 -2.16 -12.53
C SER A 191 7.71 -1.59 -13.76
N ALA A 192 7.48 -0.31 -14.11
CA ALA A 192 8.17 0.34 -15.23
C ALA A 192 9.68 0.50 -14.99
N TRP A 193 10.10 0.83 -13.76
CA TRP A 193 11.51 0.85 -13.35
C TRP A 193 12.16 -0.53 -13.46
N LEU A 194 11.53 -1.57 -12.89
CA LEU A 194 12.00 -2.95 -12.92
C LEU A 194 12.15 -3.46 -14.36
N VAL A 195 11.17 -3.18 -15.21
CA VAL A 195 11.21 -3.48 -16.64
C VAL A 195 12.38 -2.77 -17.31
N ARG A 196 12.49 -1.43 -17.17
CA ARG A 196 13.49 -0.60 -17.87
C ARG A 196 14.93 -0.83 -17.37
N ARG A 197 15.13 -1.26 -16.11
CA ARG A 197 16.46 -1.47 -15.51
C ARG A 197 16.96 -2.92 -15.57
N PHE A 198 16.07 -3.92 -15.51
CA PHE A 198 16.47 -5.33 -15.42
C PHE A 198 15.95 -6.19 -16.59
N ILE A 199 14.68 -6.07 -16.97
CA ILE A 199 14.02 -7.06 -17.84
C ILE A 199 14.17 -6.75 -19.35
N ASP A 200 13.92 -5.48 -19.73
CA ASP A 200 13.93 -4.94 -21.10
C ASP A 200 14.53 -3.51 -21.11
N PRO A 201 15.87 -3.38 -21.23
CA PRO A 201 16.57 -2.08 -21.19
C PRO A 201 16.23 -1.09 -22.32
N VAL A 202 15.43 -1.51 -23.30
CA VAL A 202 14.94 -0.66 -24.42
C VAL A 202 13.41 -0.64 -24.48
N ALA A 203 12.74 -0.96 -23.37
CA ALA A 203 11.31 -0.85 -23.18
C ALA A 203 10.80 0.58 -23.45
N HIS A 204 9.74 0.67 -24.23
CA HIS A 204 8.97 1.89 -24.43
C HIS A 204 7.64 1.76 -23.69
N PHE A 205 7.21 2.82 -23.00
CA PHE A 205 5.93 2.81 -22.28
C PHE A 205 4.84 3.56 -23.03
N LYS A 206 3.59 3.17 -22.78
CA LYS A 206 2.40 3.76 -23.37
C LYS A 206 1.28 3.78 -22.34
N PHE A 207 0.81 4.98 -22.04
CA PHE A 207 -0.26 5.26 -21.10
C PHE A 207 -1.59 5.33 -21.86
N VAL A 208 -2.63 4.69 -21.31
CA VAL A 208 -3.94 4.61 -21.96
C VAL A 208 -5.07 4.89 -20.96
N PRO A 209 -6.20 5.47 -21.42
CA PRO A 209 -7.38 5.59 -20.59
C PRO A 209 -7.89 4.24 -20.09
N GLY A 210 -8.25 4.18 -18.80
CA GLY A 210 -8.56 2.92 -18.11
C GLY A 210 -9.80 2.17 -18.59
N ARG A 211 -10.65 2.78 -19.44
CA ARG A 211 -11.82 2.14 -20.07
C ARG A 211 -11.62 1.95 -21.57
N ALA A 212 -12.08 0.81 -22.08
CA ALA A 212 -12.19 0.47 -23.50
C ALA A 212 -10.89 0.44 -24.33
N TYR A 213 -9.70 0.42 -23.72
CA TYR A 213 -8.46 0.20 -24.47
C TYR A 213 -8.38 -1.24 -25.02
N GLN A 214 -8.22 -1.37 -26.34
CA GLN A 214 -7.99 -2.65 -27.01
C GLN A 214 -6.50 -2.80 -27.36
N PRO A 215 -5.81 -3.85 -26.88
CA PRO A 215 -4.39 -4.05 -27.14
C PRO A 215 -4.12 -4.37 -28.61
N ARG A 216 -2.97 -3.87 -29.10
CA ARG A 216 -2.46 -4.20 -30.44
C ARG A 216 -1.50 -5.38 -30.37
N SER A 217 -1.41 -6.14 -31.47
CA SER A 217 -0.45 -7.24 -31.56
C SER A 217 0.98 -6.75 -31.31
N GLY A 218 1.67 -7.36 -30.34
CA GLY A 218 3.04 -7.00 -29.93
C GLY A 218 3.15 -6.07 -28.72
N GLU A 219 2.04 -5.50 -28.24
CA GLU A 219 1.99 -4.78 -26.96
C GLU A 219 2.00 -5.76 -25.78
N VAL A 220 2.56 -5.34 -24.64
CA VAL A 220 2.60 -6.10 -23.38
C VAL A 220 1.97 -5.26 -22.28
N ARG A 221 0.80 -5.63 -21.77
CA ARG A 221 0.12 -4.85 -20.73
C ARG A 221 0.63 -5.22 -19.34
N PHE A 222 0.79 -4.22 -18.49
CA PHE A 222 1.10 -4.40 -17.08
C PHE A 222 0.23 -3.53 -16.17
N ASP A 223 -0.06 -4.01 -14.95
CA ASP A 223 -0.91 -3.35 -13.94
C ASP A 223 -2.19 -2.71 -14.54
N MET A 224 -2.99 -3.57 -15.16
CA MET A 224 -4.33 -3.27 -15.62
C MET A 224 -5.17 -4.55 -15.71
N PHE A 225 -6.49 -4.39 -15.79
CA PHE A 225 -7.42 -5.50 -15.94
C PHE A 225 -7.13 -6.31 -17.22
N GLU A 226 -7.18 -7.64 -17.12
CA GLU A 226 -6.81 -8.61 -18.17
C GLU A 226 -5.39 -8.44 -18.77
N GLY A 227 -4.51 -7.65 -18.16
CA GLY A 227 -3.14 -7.42 -18.63
C GLY A 227 -2.25 -8.66 -18.54
N GLU A 228 -1.25 -8.76 -19.43
CA GLU A 228 -0.31 -9.89 -19.45
C GLU A 228 0.43 -10.05 -18.11
N TYR A 229 0.83 -8.96 -17.48
CA TYR A 229 1.40 -8.91 -16.12
C TYR A 229 0.48 -8.11 -15.20
N THR A 230 -0.18 -8.76 -14.25
CA THR A 230 -1.15 -8.09 -13.36
C THR A 230 -1.18 -8.83 -12.02
N HIS A 231 -1.94 -8.35 -11.04
CA HIS A 231 -2.00 -8.96 -9.71
C HIS A 231 -2.39 -10.45 -9.78
N GLU A 232 -1.63 -11.30 -9.08
CA GLU A 232 -1.85 -12.76 -9.03
C GLU A 232 -1.97 -13.27 -7.59
N GLY A 233 -3.20 -13.43 -7.11
CA GLY A 233 -3.50 -13.94 -5.78
C GLY A 233 -3.26 -12.87 -4.70
N ASP A 234 -2.20 -13.04 -3.92
CA ASP A 234 -1.75 -12.12 -2.86
C ASP A 234 -0.45 -11.42 -3.26
N ARG A 235 -0.37 -10.90 -4.50
CA ARG A 235 0.85 -10.32 -5.08
C ARG A 235 0.58 -9.16 -6.04
N CYS A 236 1.35 -8.09 -5.93
CA CYS A 236 1.30 -6.93 -6.84
C CYS A 236 1.96 -7.23 -8.20
N THR A 237 1.87 -6.31 -9.17
CA THR A 237 2.45 -6.50 -10.50
C THR A 237 3.97 -6.59 -10.44
N PHE A 238 4.61 -5.82 -9.57
CA PHE A 238 6.06 -5.87 -9.34
C PHE A 238 6.54 -7.27 -8.89
N GLU A 239 5.88 -7.91 -7.91
CA GLU A 239 6.19 -9.28 -7.48
C GLU A 239 5.98 -10.31 -8.60
N VAL A 240 4.92 -10.14 -9.39
CA VAL A 240 4.61 -11.01 -10.54
C VAL A 240 5.66 -10.84 -11.66
N LEU A 241 6.17 -9.63 -11.88
CA LEU A 241 7.30 -9.38 -12.77
C LEU A 241 8.60 -10.02 -12.28
N LEU A 242 8.95 -9.87 -10.99
CA LEU A 242 10.14 -10.53 -10.41
C LEU A 242 10.10 -12.04 -10.61
N GLN A 243 8.99 -12.70 -10.22
CA GLN A 243 8.88 -14.15 -10.35
C GLN A 243 8.98 -14.59 -11.82
N ARG A 244 8.24 -13.96 -12.72
CA ARG A 244 8.17 -14.36 -14.14
C ARG A 244 9.44 -14.03 -14.91
N ALA A 245 10.24 -13.06 -14.46
CA ALA A 245 11.56 -12.76 -15.01
C ALA A 245 12.68 -13.64 -14.41
N GLY A 246 12.42 -14.36 -13.30
CA GLY A 246 13.43 -15.16 -12.60
C GLY A 246 14.46 -14.33 -11.83
N LEU A 247 14.07 -13.12 -11.37
CA LEU A 247 14.96 -12.18 -10.70
C LEU A 247 15.05 -12.47 -9.19
N ASP A 248 15.90 -13.43 -8.84
CA ASP A 248 16.24 -13.80 -7.46
C ASP A 248 17.34 -12.87 -6.89
N ASP A 249 16.99 -11.59 -6.70
CA ASP A 249 17.83 -10.55 -6.10
C ASP A 249 17.22 -10.09 -4.75
N PRO A 250 17.89 -10.34 -3.61
CA PRO A 250 17.38 -9.97 -2.29
C PRO A 250 17.09 -8.47 -2.08
N ALA A 251 17.76 -7.57 -2.81
CA ALA A 251 17.45 -6.14 -2.76
C ALA A 251 16.20 -5.79 -3.60
N LEU A 252 15.94 -6.52 -4.69
CA LEU A 252 14.66 -6.43 -5.40
C LEU A 252 13.51 -7.04 -4.59
N ALA A 253 13.76 -8.13 -3.86
CA ALA A 253 12.77 -8.70 -2.94
C ALA A 253 12.35 -7.68 -1.86
N ALA A 254 13.32 -7.04 -1.18
CA ALA A 254 13.04 -6.01 -0.18
C ALA A 254 12.27 -4.80 -0.75
N ILE A 255 12.51 -4.42 -2.01
CA ILE A 255 11.67 -3.43 -2.71
C ILE A 255 10.27 -3.98 -2.96
N GLY A 256 10.13 -5.22 -3.42
CA GLY A 256 8.83 -5.85 -3.69
C GLY A 256 7.92 -5.92 -2.47
N GLU A 257 8.48 -6.22 -1.29
CA GLU A 257 7.78 -6.15 0.00
C GLU A 257 7.22 -4.75 0.29
N ILE A 258 7.97 -3.68 -0.04
CA ILE A 258 7.49 -2.29 0.06
C ILE A 258 6.37 -2.04 -0.95
N ILE A 259 6.56 -2.35 -2.24
CA ILE A 259 5.55 -2.08 -3.27
C ILE A 259 4.24 -2.79 -2.91
N HIS A 260 4.33 -4.04 -2.44
CA HIS A 260 3.21 -4.82 -1.92
C HIS A 260 2.46 -4.11 -0.79
N ASP A 261 3.13 -3.75 0.31
CA ASP A 261 2.50 -3.08 1.46
C ASP A 261 1.88 -1.73 1.07
N VAL A 262 2.45 -1.03 0.08
CA VAL A 262 1.90 0.24 -0.41
C VAL A 262 0.64 0.01 -1.25
N ASP A 263 0.69 -0.94 -2.19
CA ASP A 263 -0.31 -1.14 -3.24
C ASP A 263 -1.51 -1.99 -2.79
N LEU A 264 -1.28 -3.16 -2.17
CA LEU A 264 -2.35 -4.03 -1.68
C LEU A 264 -2.97 -3.54 -0.35
N LYS A 265 -2.29 -2.63 0.35
CA LYS A 265 -2.72 -1.99 1.62
C LYS A 265 -3.06 -2.99 2.75
N ASP A 266 -2.52 -4.21 2.76
CA ASP A 266 -2.83 -5.24 3.76
C ASP A 266 -1.78 -5.39 4.88
N GLY A 267 -0.59 -4.81 4.71
CA GLY A 267 0.50 -4.80 5.69
C GLY A 267 1.18 -6.16 5.89
N LYS A 268 1.16 -7.03 4.87
CA LYS A 268 1.71 -8.39 4.88
C LYS A 268 3.19 -8.46 5.30
N TYR A 269 4.02 -7.51 4.88
CA TYR A 269 5.46 -7.49 5.18
C TYR A 269 5.82 -6.50 6.28
N GLY A 270 5.14 -5.35 6.30
CA GLY A 270 5.18 -4.37 7.39
C GLY A 270 6.49 -3.60 7.55
N ARG A 271 7.26 -3.44 6.46
CA ARG A 271 8.62 -2.87 6.50
C ARG A 271 8.67 -1.41 6.96
N ASP A 272 9.78 -1.02 7.60
CA ASP A 272 10.00 0.35 8.10
C ASP A 272 10.08 1.39 6.96
N GLU A 273 10.68 1.03 5.81
CA GLU A 273 10.84 1.95 4.69
C GLU A 273 9.50 2.28 3.99
N THR A 274 8.49 1.41 4.11
CA THR A 274 7.21 1.47 3.40
C THR A 274 6.49 2.81 3.53
N ALA A 275 6.45 3.39 4.73
CA ALA A 275 5.75 4.67 4.96
C ALA A 275 6.46 5.85 4.30
N GLY A 276 7.79 5.85 4.28
CA GLY A 276 8.60 6.87 3.60
C GLY A 276 8.43 6.79 2.09
N ILE A 277 8.57 5.59 1.51
CA ILE A 277 8.41 5.36 0.07
C ILE A 277 6.98 5.65 -0.41
N ARG A 278 5.94 5.26 0.35
CA ARG A 278 4.54 5.66 0.10
C ARG A 278 4.42 7.18 -0.04
N THR A 279 4.99 7.92 0.91
CA THR A 279 4.91 9.39 0.96
C THR A 279 5.65 10.05 -0.20
N VAL A 280 6.86 9.59 -0.52
CA VAL A 280 7.66 10.12 -1.64
C VAL A 280 6.99 9.84 -2.98
N MET A 281 6.49 8.62 -3.20
CA MET A 281 5.80 8.24 -4.45
C MET A 281 4.47 8.98 -4.63
N ALA A 282 3.68 9.16 -3.55
CA ALA A 282 2.48 9.98 -3.59
C ALA A 282 2.81 11.47 -3.89
N GLY A 283 3.90 12.00 -3.32
CA GLY A 283 4.40 13.34 -3.63
C GLY A 283 4.81 13.51 -5.10
N ILE A 284 5.46 12.50 -5.69
CA ILE A 284 5.80 12.47 -7.13
C ILE A 284 4.52 12.45 -7.99
N ALA A 285 3.54 11.62 -7.64
CA ALA A 285 2.26 11.56 -8.35
C ALA A 285 1.46 12.87 -8.25
N ALA A 286 1.49 13.56 -7.10
CA ALA A 286 0.85 14.85 -6.90
C ALA A 286 1.56 16.00 -7.65
N ALA A 287 2.90 15.99 -7.69
CA ALA A 287 3.70 17.05 -8.32
C ALA A 287 3.73 16.98 -9.86
N HIS A 288 3.66 15.77 -10.43
CA HIS A 288 3.77 15.55 -11.88
C HIS A 288 2.47 14.99 -12.47
N ARG A 289 1.93 15.65 -13.50
CA ARG A 289 0.76 15.16 -14.27
C ARG A 289 1.12 14.26 -15.45
N ASP A 290 2.40 14.23 -15.81
CA ASP A 290 2.96 13.45 -16.92
C ASP A 290 3.55 12.14 -16.39
N ASP A 291 3.16 11.02 -17.00
CA ASP A 291 3.46 9.68 -16.47
C ASP A 291 4.92 9.25 -16.72
N GLU A 292 5.58 9.69 -17.79
CA GLU A 292 7.04 9.48 -17.95
C GLU A 292 7.82 10.29 -16.91
N GLN A 293 7.41 11.51 -16.55
CA GLN A 293 8.00 12.23 -15.41
C GLN A 293 7.78 11.52 -14.08
N ARG A 294 6.59 10.97 -13.82
CA ARG A 294 6.33 10.16 -12.61
C ARG A 294 7.27 8.95 -12.56
N ILE A 295 7.38 8.21 -13.66
CA ILE A 295 8.27 7.05 -13.79
C ILE A 295 9.73 7.48 -13.63
N ALA A 296 10.19 8.55 -14.27
CA ALA A 296 11.58 9.01 -14.18
C ALA A 296 11.97 9.45 -12.76
N ARG A 297 11.08 10.17 -12.06
CA ARG A 297 11.30 10.63 -10.69
C ARG A 297 11.23 9.48 -9.68
N GLY A 298 10.28 8.55 -9.85
CA GLY A 298 10.18 7.35 -9.02
C GLY A 298 11.29 6.34 -9.28
N SER A 299 11.76 6.22 -10.52
CA SER A 299 12.92 5.38 -10.89
C SER A 299 14.18 5.80 -10.15
N ALA A 300 14.45 7.11 -10.03
CA ALA A 300 15.60 7.60 -9.26
C ALA A 300 15.52 7.22 -7.77
N VAL A 301 14.32 7.31 -7.16
CA VAL A 301 14.09 6.87 -5.76
C VAL A 301 14.30 5.36 -5.61
N LEU A 302 13.87 4.57 -6.60
CA LEU A 302 14.05 3.11 -6.59
C LEU A 302 15.49 2.68 -6.91
N ASP A 303 16.22 3.45 -7.71
CA ASP A 303 17.66 3.28 -7.93
C ASP A 303 18.43 3.48 -6.61
N ASP A 304 18.19 4.58 -5.90
CA ASP A 304 18.81 4.87 -4.60
C ASP A 304 18.43 3.81 -3.55
N LEU A 305 17.17 3.37 -3.52
CA LEU A 305 16.66 2.34 -2.61
C LEU A 305 17.23 0.93 -2.91
N TYR A 306 17.42 0.59 -4.18
CA TYR A 306 18.06 -0.67 -4.60
C TYR A 306 19.52 -0.71 -4.15
N GLU A 307 20.27 0.38 -4.37
CA GLU A 307 21.66 0.46 -3.94
C GLU A 307 21.79 0.54 -2.40
N TYR A 308 20.81 1.11 -1.69
CA TYR A 308 20.69 1.02 -0.23
C TYR A 308 20.55 -0.43 0.24
N PHE A 309 19.53 -1.16 -0.21
CA PHE A 309 19.33 -2.55 0.21
C PHE A 309 20.50 -3.45 -0.17
N LYS A 310 21.08 -3.23 -1.35
CA LYS A 310 22.28 -3.96 -1.80
C LYS A 310 23.47 -3.72 -0.87
N SER A 311 23.66 -2.50 -0.38
CA SER A 311 24.72 -2.19 0.59
C SER A 311 24.51 -2.87 1.95
N GLN A 312 23.26 -2.95 2.43
CA GLN A 312 22.94 -3.62 3.69
C GLN A 312 23.15 -5.13 3.60
N LEU A 313 22.60 -5.76 2.55
CA LEU A 313 22.61 -7.21 2.39
C LEU A 313 24.02 -7.74 2.06
N GLY A 314 24.79 -7.02 1.24
CA GLY A 314 26.21 -7.32 0.97
C GLY A 314 27.15 -7.04 2.15
N GLY A 315 26.67 -6.42 3.23
CA GLY A 315 27.45 -6.21 4.46
C GLY A 315 27.59 -7.49 5.31
N SER A 316 26.60 -8.40 5.24
CA SER A 316 26.52 -9.56 6.14
C SER A 316 27.61 -10.61 5.87
N GLU A 317 27.97 -10.84 4.60
CA GLU A 317 29.00 -11.83 4.20
C GLU A 317 30.44 -11.46 4.61
N ARG A 318 30.67 -10.24 5.12
CA ARG A 318 32.01 -9.78 5.54
C ARG A 318 32.30 -9.95 7.03
N ALA A 319 31.41 -10.62 7.76
CA ALA A 319 31.46 -10.79 9.22
C ALA A 319 31.62 -12.27 9.65
N SER A 320 32.42 -13.05 8.92
CA SER A 320 32.74 -14.47 9.20
C SER A 320 34.19 -14.80 8.86
#